data_AF-A0A9E0M438-F1
#
_entry.id   AF-A0A9E0M438-F1
#
_cell.length_a   1.000
_cell.length_b   1.000
_cell.length_c   1.000
_cell.angle_alpha   90.00
_cell.angle_beta   90.00
_cell.angle_gamma   90.00
#
_symmetry.space_group_name_H-M   'P 1'
#
loop_
_entity.id
_entity.type
_entity.pdbx_description
1 polymer ?
#
loop_
_entity_poly.entity_id
_entity_poly.type
_entity_poly.pdbx_seq_one_letter_code
_entity_poly.pdbx_strand_id
1 'polypeptide(L)' 'MSLIPKKGTVYVVDDDEAVRDSLQWLLEGKDYRVKCFDSSESFLSRF' A
#
# COMPACT_ATOMS: atom_id res chain seq x y z
N MET A 1 3.47 14.60 -14.57
CA MET A 1 2.75 13.96 -13.43
C MET A 1 1.25 14.14 -13.63
N SER A 2 0.45 13.10 -13.40
CA SER A 2 -1.01 13.21 -13.37
C SER A 2 -1.43 14.20 -12.29
N LEU A 3 -2.30 15.14 -12.64
CA LEU A 3 -2.86 16.18 -11.75
C LEU A 3 -4.08 15.67 -10.96
N ILE A 4 -4.44 14.40 -11.11
CA ILE A 4 -5.58 13.80 -10.41
C ILE A 4 -5.19 13.53 -8.96
N PRO A 5 -5.91 14.11 -7.97
CA PRO A 5 -5.68 13.80 -6.57
C PRO A 5 -5.89 12.31 -6.32
N LYS A 6 -4.89 11.66 -5.71
CA LYS A 6 -5.05 10.27 -5.25
C LYS A 6 -6.20 10.18 -4.25
N LYS A 7 -7.02 9.13 -4.34
CA LYS A 7 -8.25 8.91 -3.56
C LYS A 7 -8.00 8.81 -2.05
N GLY A 8 -6.81 8.41 -1.66
CA GLY A 8 -6.42 8.24 -0.27
C GLY A 8 -5.12 7.45 -0.14
N THR A 9 -4.74 7.16 1.10
CA THR A 9 -3.63 6.25 1.41
C THR A 9 -4.20 4.92 1.90
N VAL A 10 -3.77 3.81 1.29
CA VAL A 10 -4.07 2.45 1.72
C VAL A 10 -2.79 1.85 2.30
N TYR A 11 -2.91 1.24 3.47
CA TYR A 11 -1.82 0.52 4.12
C TYR A 11 -2.09 -0.98 3.98
N VAL A 12 -1.16 -1.70 3.36
CA VAL A 12 -1.24 -3.15 3.19
C VAL A 12 -0.26 -3.78 4.18
N VAL A 13 -0.77 -4.68 5.02
CA VAL A 13 0.02 -5.44 6.00
C VAL A 13 -0.24 -6.91 5.73
N ASP A 14 0.79 -7.60 5.24
CA ASP A 14 0.72 -9.01 4.85
C ASP A 14 2.14 -9.58 4.93
N ASP A 15 2.35 -10.83 5.35
CA ASP A 15 3.68 -11.43 5.49
C ASP A 15 4.24 -11.94 4.14
N ASP A 16 3.39 -12.21 3.16
CA ASP A 16 3.79 -12.66 1.83
C ASP A 16 4.15 -11.50 0.89
N GLU A 17 5.34 -11.56 0.29
CA GLU A 17 5.85 -10.54 -0.63
C GLU A 17 5.06 -10.45 -1.93
N ALA A 18 4.67 -11.58 -2.52
CA ALA A 18 3.93 -11.62 -3.77
C ALA A 18 2.52 -11.04 -3.61
N VAL A 19 1.89 -11.26 -2.45
CA VAL A 19 0.61 -10.63 -2.10
C VAL A 19 0.76 -9.10 -2.05
N ARG A 20 1.76 -8.58 -1.33
CA ARG A 20 2.01 -7.13 -1.23
C ARG A 20 2.23 -6.48 -2.61
N ASP A 21 3.05 -7.09 -3.45
CA ASP A 21 3.34 -6.59 -4.80
C ASP A 21 2.09 -6.56 -5.68
N SER A 22 1.29 -7.63 -5.65
CA SER A 22 0.05 -7.70 -6.43
C SER A 22 -0.97 -6.64 -6.01
N LEU A 23 -1.13 -6.41 -4.69
CA LEU A 23 -2.05 -5.41 -4.15
C LEU A 23 -1.57 -3.99 -4.40
N GLN A 24 -0.26 -3.74 -4.30
CA GLN A 24 0.31 -2.44 -4.61
C GLN A 24 0.02 -2.05 -6.05
N TRP A 25 0.34 -2.92 -7.02
CA TRP A 25 0.09 -2.65 -8.44
C TRP A 25 -1.40 -2.40 -8.72
N LEU A 26 -2.28 -3.24 -8.17
CA LEU A 26 -3.73 -3.11 -8.33
C LEU A 26 -4.24 -1.76 -7.80
N LEU A 27 -3.86 -1.38 -6.59
CA LEU A 27 -4.39 -0.21 -5.90
C LEU A 27 -3.79 1.10 -6.43
N GLU A 28 -2.50 1.12 -6.79
CA GLU A 28 -1.89 2.27 -7.46
C GLU A 28 -2.55 2.56 -8.80
N GLY A 29 -2.91 1.51 -9.56
CA GLY A 29 -3.70 1.59 -10.79
C GLY A 29 -5.14 2.06 -10.60
N LYS A 30 -5.66 2.09 -9.36
CA LYS A 30 -6.97 2.64 -8.98
C LYS A 30 -6.90 4.04 -8.38
N ASP A 31 -5.73 4.67 -8.45
CA ASP A 31 -5.42 5.99 -7.92
C ASP A 31 -5.38 6.10 -6.39
N TYR A 32 -4.93 5.05 -5.71
CA TYR A 32 -4.51 5.14 -4.32
C TYR A 32 -3.01 5.40 -4.18
N ARG A 33 -2.61 5.99 -3.05
CA ARG A 33 -1.24 5.85 -2.54
C ARG A 33 -1.19 4.58 -1.71
N VAL A 34 -0.20 3.73 -1.94
CA VAL A 34 -0.08 2.45 -1.23
C VAL A 34 1.20 2.45 -0.41
N LYS A 35 1.14 1.90 0.80
CA LYS A 35 2.30 1.62 1.63
C LYS A 35 2.19 0.19 2.16
N CYS A 36 3.21 -0.61 1.90
CA CYS A 36 3.25 -2.02 2.27
C CYS A 36 4.13 -2.26 3.50
N PHE A 37 3.73 -3.23 4.32
CA PHE A 37 4.41 -3.67 5.54
C PHE A 37 4.36 -5.19 5.60
N ASP A 38 5.46 -5.78 6.06
CA ASP A 38 5.65 -7.23 6.17
C ASP A 38 5.04 -7.84 7.43
N SER A 39 4.68 -6.99 8.39
CA SER A 39 4.23 -7.41 9.71
C SER A 39 3.41 -6.31 10.38
N SER A 40 2.57 -6.71 11.32
CA SER A 40 1.77 -5.77 12.12
C SER A 40 2.68 -4.91 13.00
N GLU A 41 3.76 -5.48 13.51
CA GLU A 41 4.78 -4.80 14.31
C GLU A 41 5.47 -3.69 13.51
N SER A 42 5.88 -3.98 12.27
CA SER A 42 6.46 -2.99 11.36
C SER A 42 5.49 -1.85 11.09
N PHE A 43 4.20 -2.15 10.94
CA PHE A 43 3.16 -1.13 10.79
C PHE A 43 3.02 -0.28 12.06
N LEU A 44 2.79 -0.90 13.21
CA LEU A 44 2.60 -0.21 14.49
C LEU A 44 3.84 0.58 14.94
N SER A 45 5.05 0.18 14.53
CA SER A 45 6.26 0.96 14.84
C SER A 45 6.31 2.34 14.17
N ARG A 46 5.48 2.56 13.13
CA ARG A 46 5.44 3.82 12.35
C ARG A 46 4.24 4.71 12.71
N PHE A 47 3.38 4.33 13.65
CA PHE A 47 2.15 5.03 14.04
C PHE A 47 1.95 5.05 15.55
#